data_AF-A0A1F2U6I0-F1
#
_entry.id   AF-A0A1F2U6I0-F1
#
_cell.length_a   1.000
_cell.length_b   1.000
_cell.length_c   1.000
_cell.angle_alpha   90.00
_cell.angle_beta   90.00
_cell.angle_gamma   90.00
#
_symmetry.space_group_name_H-M   'P 1'
#
loop_
_entity.id
_entity.type
_entity.pdbx_description
1 polymer ?
#
loop_
_entity_poly.entity_id
_entity_poly.type
_entity_poly.pdbx_seq_one_letter_code
_entity_poly.pdbx_strand_id
1 'polypeptide(L)'
;MELGTSEWTAVMKRLEKVEKQNRRFKQIGALALILAGSVLLMGQASPQRTVEATRFVLKDANGKSRAEWITSPSVAALIFDNDAGYASLVLQVDNGNPSIVLYKDRKVLWKAP
;
A
#
# COMPACT_ATOMS: atom_id res chain seq x y z
N MET A 1 -10.80 -63.54 -37.41
CA MET A 1 -10.52 -63.09 -36.02
C MET A 1 -9.51 -61.92 -35.95
N GLU A 2 -8.88 -61.52 -37.07
CA GLU A 2 -7.85 -60.45 -37.13
C GLU A 2 -8.37 -59.00 -37.10
N LEU A 3 -9.67 -58.78 -37.33
CA LEU A 3 -10.26 -57.44 -37.31
C LEU A 3 -10.28 -56.81 -35.91
N GLY A 4 -10.51 -57.61 -34.85
CA GLY A 4 -10.56 -57.09 -33.47
C GLY A 4 -9.19 -56.70 -32.89
N THR A 5 -8.10 -57.34 -33.30
CA THR A 5 -6.74 -57.05 -32.81
C THR A 5 -6.16 -55.77 -33.44
N SER A 6 -6.49 -55.49 -34.71
CA SER A 6 -6.10 -54.26 -35.41
C SER A 6 -6.87 -53.02 -34.93
N GLU A 7 -8.16 -53.16 -34.63
CA GLU A 7 -8.96 -52.07 -34.04
C GLU A 7 -8.53 -51.75 -32.60
N TRP A 8 -8.25 -52.77 -31.78
CA TRP A 8 -7.75 -52.60 -30.42
C TRP A 8 -6.41 -51.85 -30.36
N THR A 9 -5.49 -52.20 -31.25
CA THR A 9 -4.19 -51.52 -31.36
C THR A 9 -4.33 -50.08 -31.85
N ALA A 10 -5.26 -49.80 -32.76
CA ALA A 10 -5.56 -48.44 -33.21
C ALA A 10 -6.13 -47.56 -32.08
N VAL A 11 -7.04 -48.11 -31.25
CA VAL A 11 -7.60 -47.42 -30.08
C VAL A 11 -6.53 -47.13 -29.03
N MET A 12 -5.69 -48.12 -28.68
CA MET A 12 -4.59 -47.93 -27.72
C MET A 12 -3.60 -46.86 -28.16
N LYS A 13 -3.24 -46.84 -29.45
CA LYS A 13 -2.33 -45.83 -30.01
C LYS A 13 -2.93 -44.42 -29.94
N ARG A 14 -4.24 -44.28 -30.15
CA ARG A 14 -4.93 -42.99 -29.98
C ARG A 14 -5.02 -42.59 -28.51
N LEU A 15 -5.30 -43.53 -27.61
CA LEU A 15 -5.37 -43.28 -26.17
C LEU A 15 -4.02 -42.78 -25.62
N GLU A 16 -2.93 -43.46 -25.98
CA GLU A 16 -1.58 -43.09 -25.55
C GLU A 16 -1.19 -41.67 -26.05
N LYS A 17 -1.60 -41.31 -27.28
CA LYS A 17 -1.44 -39.95 -27.81
C LYS A 17 -2.22 -38.94 -26.98
N VAL A 18 -3.48 -39.24 -26.66
CA VAL A 18 -4.35 -38.35 -25.86
C VAL A 18 -3.85 -38.22 -24.43
N GLU A 19 -3.41 -39.29 -23.77
CA GLU A 19 -2.85 -39.25 -22.41
C GLU A 19 -1.57 -38.41 -22.36
N LYS A 20 -0.68 -38.57 -23.36
CA LYS A 20 0.54 -37.76 -23.46
C LYS A 20 0.23 -36.28 -23.67
N GLN A 21 -0.78 -35.97 -24.48
CA GLN A 21 -1.26 -34.59 -24.67
C GLN A 21 -1.91 -34.05 -23.39
N ASN A 22 -2.75 -34.83 -22.73
CA ASN A 22 -3.43 -34.43 -21.49
C ASN A 22 -2.42 -34.19 -20.35
N ARG A 23 -1.40 -35.03 -20.23
CA ARG A 23 -0.30 -34.83 -19.27
C ARG A 23 0.46 -33.54 -19.54
N ARG A 24 0.77 -33.23 -20.80
CA ARG A 24 1.40 -31.94 -21.18
C ARG A 24 0.49 -30.75 -20.88
N PHE A 25 -0.80 -30.87 -21.18
CA PHE A 25 -1.78 -29.81 -20.93
C PHE A 25 -1.92 -29.53 -19.43
N LYS A 26 -1.99 -30.57 -18.60
CA LYS A 26 -1.98 -30.45 -17.13
C LYS A 26 -0.71 -29.80 -16.61
N GLN A 27 0.46 -30.15 -17.16
CA GLN A 27 1.74 -29.54 -16.79
C GLN A 27 1.79 -28.05 -17.14
N ILE A 28 1.37 -27.68 -18.36
CA ILE A 28 1.33 -26.29 -18.81
C ILE A 28 0.32 -25.50 -17.97
N GLY A 29 -0.87 -26.07 -17.71
CA GLY A 29 -1.88 -25.44 -16.86
C GLY A 29 -1.42 -25.22 -15.43
N ALA A 30 -0.76 -26.22 -14.83
CA ALA A 30 -0.17 -26.08 -13.49
C ALA A 30 0.92 -24.99 -13.47
N LEU A 31 1.80 -24.96 -14.47
CA LEU A 31 2.83 -23.93 -14.58
C LEU A 31 2.21 -22.53 -14.74
N ALA A 32 1.17 -22.39 -15.56
CA ALA A 32 0.46 -21.14 -15.76
C ALA A 32 -0.21 -20.64 -14.47
N LEU A 33 -0.83 -21.54 -13.70
CA LEU A 33 -1.42 -21.20 -12.40
C LEU A 33 -0.36 -20.77 -11.38
N ILE A 34 0.79 -21.45 -11.34
CA ILE A 34 1.90 -21.07 -10.46
C ILE A 34 2.39 -19.67 -10.82
N LEU A 35 2.67 -19.42 -12.10
CA LEU A 35 3.15 -18.11 -12.57
C LEU A 35 2.14 -17.00 -12.29
N ALA A 36 0.86 -17.22 -12.59
CA ALA A 36 -0.20 -16.26 -12.30
C ALA A 36 -0.32 -15.99 -10.79
N GLY A 37 -0.28 -17.04 -9.97
CA GLY A 37 -0.29 -16.93 -8.52
C GLY A 37 0.91 -16.14 -7.99
N SER A 38 2.11 -16.39 -8.49
CA SER A 38 3.31 -15.64 -8.10
C SER A 38 3.20 -14.15 -8.42
N VAL A 39 2.74 -13.79 -9.63
CA VAL A 39 2.56 -12.38 -10.02
C VAL A 39 1.51 -11.69 -9.14
N LEU A 40 0.37 -12.35 -8.87
CA LEU A 40 -0.68 -11.81 -8.00
C LEU A 40 -0.19 -11.58 -6.57
N LEU A 41 0.57 -12.53 -6.01
CA LEU A 41 1.12 -12.43 -4.65
C LEU A 41 2.19 -11.33 -4.55
N MET A 42 3.06 -11.18 -5.55
CA MET A 42 4.07 -10.12 -5.58
C MET A 42 3.43 -8.71 -5.68
N GLY A 43 2.29 -8.59 -6.37
CA GLY A 43 1.54 -7.33 -6.48
C GLY A 43 0.75 -6.93 -5.23
N GLN A 44 0.52 -7.86 -4.28
CA GLN A 44 -0.20 -7.58 -3.04
C GLN A 44 0.65 -6.93 -1.94
N ALA A 45 1.98 -6.98 -2.05
CA ALA A 45 2.84 -6.31 -1.11
C ALA A 45 2.76 -4.79 -1.32
N SER A 46 1.92 -4.11 -0.53
CA SER A 46 1.89 -2.64 -0.54
C SER A 46 3.27 -2.15 -0.09
N PRO A 47 4.02 -1.43 -0.94
CA PRO A 47 5.27 -0.84 -0.50
C PRO A 47 4.97 0.09 0.67
N GLN A 48 5.71 -0.07 1.77
CA GLN A 48 5.63 0.84 2.90
C GLN A 48 6.25 2.16 2.44
N ARG A 49 5.41 3.08 1.97
CA ARG A 49 5.84 4.38 1.47
C ARG A 49 6.04 5.31 2.67
N THR A 50 7.29 5.58 3.00
CA THR A 50 7.65 6.70 3.86
C THR A 50 7.59 7.97 3.04
N VAL A 51 6.85 8.98 3.51
CA VAL A 51 6.87 10.33 2.94
C VAL A 51 7.87 11.15 3.76
N GLU A 52 9.03 11.43 3.18
CA GLU A 52 10.01 12.35 3.75
C GLU A 52 9.69 13.77 3.29
N ALA A 53 9.41 14.66 4.25
CA ALA A 53 9.12 16.05 3.96
C ALA A 53 9.57 16.92 5.14
N THR A 54 10.01 18.15 4.84
CA THR A 54 10.27 19.17 5.87
C THR A 54 8.99 19.89 6.29
N ARG A 55 7.93 19.79 5.48
CA ARG A 55 6.63 20.40 5.71
C ARG A 55 5.53 19.57 5.06
N PHE A 56 4.53 19.22 5.85
CA PHE A 56 3.28 18.62 5.40
C PHE A 56 2.11 19.54 5.74
N VAL A 57 1.27 19.88 4.77
CA VAL A 57 0.14 20.81 4.95
C VAL A 57 -1.16 20.08 4.68
N LEU A 58 -2.04 20.01 5.69
CA LEU A 58 -3.39 19.50 5.56
C LEU A 58 -4.32 20.64 5.18
N LYS A 59 -4.98 20.50 4.03
CA LYS A 59 -5.97 21.46 3.52
C LYS A 59 -7.37 20.85 3.54
N ASP A 60 -8.39 21.68 3.74
CA ASP A 60 -9.78 21.29 3.56
C ASP A 60 -10.22 21.35 2.08
N ALA A 61 -11.49 21.00 1.82
CA ALA A 61 -12.06 20.97 0.47
C ALA A 61 -12.05 22.33 -0.26
N ASN A 62 -11.97 23.44 0.50
CA ASN A 62 -11.87 24.79 -0.06
C ASN A 62 -10.42 25.23 -0.28
N GLY A 63 -9.45 24.34 -0.04
CA GLY A 63 -8.01 24.61 -0.16
C GLY A 63 -7.41 25.34 1.03
N LYS A 64 -8.16 25.53 2.13
CA LYS A 64 -7.70 26.25 3.31
C LYS A 64 -6.86 25.33 4.20
N SER A 65 -5.70 25.81 4.67
CA SER A 65 -4.88 25.09 5.66
C SER A 65 -5.62 24.90 6.98
N ARG A 66 -5.56 23.68 7.53
CA ARG A 66 -6.16 23.29 8.81
C ARG A 66 -5.14 22.75 9.80
N ALA A 67 -4.08 22.15 9.29
CA ALA A 67 -2.97 21.71 10.12
C ALA A 67 -1.69 21.63 9.31
N GLU A 68 -0.57 21.76 9.99
CA GLU A 68 0.74 21.62 9.38
C GLU A 68 1.66 20.80 10.29
N TRP A 69 2.43 19.90 9.69
CA TRP A 69 3.55 19.25 10.36
C TRP A 69 4.84 19.79 9.75
N ILE A 70 5.62 20.50 10.55
CA ILE A 70 6.83 21.18 10.11
C ILE A 70 8.03 20.71 10.90
N THR A 71 9.20 20.74 10.24
CA THR A 71 10.48 20.55 10.92
C THR A 71 11.53 21.52 10.39
N SER A 72 12.43 21.90 11.27
CA SER A 72 13.63 22.72 11.06
C SER A 72 14.73 22.18 11.97
N PRO A 73 15.99 22.64 11.86
CA PRO A 73 17.08 22.10 12.67
C PRO A 73 16.84 22.12 14.20
N SER A 74 16.07 23.09 14.71
CA SER A 74 15.79 23.23 16.13
C SER A 74 14.35 22.92 16.52
N VAL A 75 13.40 22.93 15.58
CA VAL A 75 11.96 22.83 15.87
C VAL A 75 11.31 21.72 15.06
N ALA A 76 10.56 20.85 15.72
CA ALA A 76 9.55 20.00 15.10
C ALA A 76 8.18 20.35 15.69
N ALA A 77 7.20 20.69 14.86
CA ALA A 77 5.90 21.15 15.33
C ALA A 77 4.74 20.61 14.51
N LEU A 78 3.67 20.21 15.21
CA LEU A 78 2.35 19.94 14.67
C LEU A 78 1.42 21.09 15.09
N ILE A 79 0.91 21.81 14.10
CA ILE A 79 0.13 23.04 14.27
C ILE A 79 -1.28 22.77 13.75
N PHE A 80 -2.29 23.20 14.51
CA PHE A 80 -3.69 23.21 14.07
C PHE A 80 -4.21 24.63 14.03
N ASP A 81 -4.78 25.03 12.90
CA ASP A 81 -5.30 26.37 12.65
C ASP A 81 -6.81 26.46 12.93
N ASN A 82 -7.26 27.62 13.36
CA ASN A 82 -8.68 27.94 13.51
C ASN A 82 -9.33 28.42 12.20
N ASP A 83 -10.60 28.79 12.30
CA ASP A 83 -11.37 29.30 11.17
C ASP A 83 -10.86 30.63 10.59
N ALA A 84 -10.06 31.39 11.35
CA ALA A 84 -9.39 32.58 10.86
C ALA A 84 -7.97 32.31 10.30
N GLY A 85 -7.48 31.06 10.36
CA GLY A 85 -6.15 30.67 9.86
C GLY A 85 -5.00 30.94 10.85
N TYR A 86 -5.32 31.18 12.12
CA TYR A 86 -4.31 31.30 13.17
C TYR A 86 -4.18 29.99 13.94
N ALA A 87 -2.97 29.69 14.43
CA ALA A 87 -2.74 28.55 15.30
C ALA A 87 -3.64 28.60 16.54
N SER A 88 -4.33 27.49 16.81
CA SER A 88 -5.15 27.24 18.00
C SER A 88 -4.55 26.16 18.92
N LEU A 89 -3.80 25.23 18.35
CA LEU A 89 -3.05 24.21 19.07
C LEU A 89 -1.70 24.01 18.40
N VAL A 90 -0.63 24.00 19.19
CA VAL A 90 0.72 23.68 18.75
C VAL A 90 1.28 22.62 19.67
N LEU A 91 1.66 21.48 19.11
CA LEU A 91 2.48 20.47 19.77
C LEU A 91 3.87 20.54 19.16
N GLN A 92 4.90 20.81 19.96
CA GLN A 92 6.22 21.08 19.42
C GLN A 92 7.35 20.56 20.32
N VAL A 93 8.51 20.38 19.71
CA VAL A 93 9.80 20.27 20.38
C VAL A 93 10.66 21.39 19.82
N ASP A 94 11.15 22.28 20.68
CA ASP A 94 12.04 23.39 20.34
C ASP A 94 13.35 23.28 21.12
N ASN A 95 14.46 23.08 20.40
CA ASN A 95 15.79 22.83 20.95
C ASN A 95 15.77 21.69 21.99
N GLY A 96 15.03 20.63 21.69
CA GLY A 96 14.86 19.48 22.59
C GLY A 96 13.83 19.67 23.71
N ASN A 97 13.25 20.87 23.86
CA ASN A 97 12.24 21.13 24.88
C ASN A 97 10.85 20.85 24.31
N PRO A 98 10.13 19.83 24.80
CA PRO A 98 8.75 19.61 24.41
C PRO A 98 7.87 20.75 24.95
N SER A 99 6.80 21.04 24.22
CA SER A 99 5.68 21.82 24.73
C SER A 99 4.41 21.59 23.94
N ILE A 100 3.29 21.79 24.63
CA ILE A 100 1.97 21.93 24.03
C ILE A 100 1.42 23.32 24.38
N VAL A 101 0.93 24.04 23.38
CA VAL A 101 0.42 25.41 23.53
C VAL A 101 -0.99 25.47 22.94
N LEU A 102 -1.94 25.91 23.76
CA LEU A 102 -3.31 26.20 23.35
C LEU A 102 -3.48 27.71 23.23
N TYR A 103 -4.09 28.15 22.12
CA TYR A 103 -4.41 29.56 21.90
C TYR A 103 -5.92 29.80 21.92
N LYS A 104 -6.32 30.94 22.46
CA LYS A 104 -7.67 31.50 22.32
C LYS A 104 -7.53 32.97 21.94
N ASP A 105 -8.20 33.38 20.86
CA ASP A 105 -8.14 34.75 20.34
C ASP A 105 -6.68 35.25 20.11
N ARG A 106 -5.82 34.35 19.61
CA ARG A 106 -4.38 34.55 19.38
C ARG A 106 -3.53 34.79 20.64
N LYS A 107 -4.11 34.60 21.84
CA LYS A 107 -3.38 34.64 23.11
C LYS A 107 -3.17 33.22 23.61
N VAL A 108 -2.05 32.99 24.30
CA VAL A 108 -1.81 31.72 24.99
C VAL A 108 -2.88 31.56 26.06
N LEU A 109 -3.74 30.56 25.88
CA LEU A 109 -4.73 30.15 26.87
C LEU A 109 -4.08 29.24 27.90
N TRP A 110 -3.24 28.32 27.45
CA TRP A 110 -2.55 27.35 28.30
C TRP A 110 -1.28 26.83 27.62
N LYS A 111 -0.28 26.48 28.42
CA LYS A 111 0.97 25.88 27.96
C LYS A 111 1.44 24.84 28.97
N ALA A 112 1.88 23.69 28.49
CA ALA A 112 2.65 22.73 29.26
C ALA A 112 3.96 22.37 28.55
N PRO A 113 5.01 21.99 29.31
CA PRO A 113 6.17 21.28 28.77
C PRO A 113 5.78 19.87 28.29
#